data_AF-A0A502M3U8-F1
#
_entry.id   AF-A0A502M3U8-F1
#
_cell.length_a   1.000
_cell.length_b   1.000
_cell.length_c   1.000
_cell.angle_alpha   90.00
_cell.angle_beta   90.00
_cell.angle_gamma   90.00
#
_symmetry.space_group_name_H-M   'P 1'
#
loop_
_entity.id
_entity.type
_entity.pdbx_description
1 polymer ?
#
loop_
_entity_poly.entity_id
_entity_poly.type
_entity_poly.pdbx_seq_one_letter_code
_entity_poly.pdbx_strand_id
1 'polypeptide(L)'
;MTVFETILIMLAGAVLLLGIARRIHVPYPVLLALAGATVAIAPVRVAPHMDPELVLALFVAPALLDAAYDTSLRDLKRNWRAVTSLALFAVGVTTISVATVVRLLVPDIPWAAAIAIGAIVAPPDAVAATTVLRDVDVPHRVAVILEGEALLNDASALLIYRLAIAAVLAGGSIGAEAIAPAFLLSIIGSVIVGPALAWIIGRIVRLIDDAPSSIILQFVTTFGIWVLAEHTGLSPILTIVTYAITLARSRSSYQPARLRLPSYAVWDTAVVVLNVLAFLLIGLELGPVIESAAPGELGRWFVIGAAVLGTVISVRLLWSVGAALWTRWRVKRQGASAPAEGPLPDWRTGLIVGWAGTRGIVTVATALALPQSFPERGMLLFAAFSVTLGTLLIQGLTLRPLVLKLDVDDESPVDQEVRQARVVSADAALAALAGESGEAADALRKDLEAERRTAAVARAGDGRPTFPAEALRSRVVAARRKCLFNMRRDGRIGDEAFHRLEEELDLSDLAIATRT
;
A
#
# COMPACT_ATOMS: atom_id res chain seq x y z
N MET A 1 8.51 -19.91 23.27
CA MET A 1 7.89 -21.04 22.55
C MET A 1 6.45 -20.73 22.15
N THR A 2 5.55 -20.40 23.08
CA THR A 2 4.12 -20.13 22.80
C THR A 2 3.85 -19.02 21.78
N VAL A 3 4.57 -17.90 21.82
CA VAL A 3 4.44 -16.80 20.83
C VAL A 3 4.85 -17.27 19.44
N PHE A 4 5.94 -18.03 19.34
CA PHE A 4 6.45 -18.56 18.07
C PHE A 4 5.49 -19.61 17.47
N GLU A 5 5.00 -20.54 18.29
CA GLU A 5 3.99 -21.53 17.90
C GLU A 5 2.70 -20.85 17.41
N THR A 6 2.24 -19.82 18.13
CA THR A 6 1.09 -19.01 17.74
C THR A 6 1.30 -18.37 16.37
N ILE A 7 2.44 -17.72 16.15
CA ILE A 7 2.75 -17.09 14.86
C ILE A 7 2.78 -18.13 13.74
N LEU A 8 3.39 -19.30 13.95
CA LEU A 8 3.40 -20.37 12.95
C LEU A 8 1.99 -20.87 12.61
N ILE A 9 1.14 -21.08 13.62
CA ILE A 9 -0.25 -21.49 13.42
C ILE A 9 -1.03 -20.41 12.66
N MET A 10 -0.82 -19.14 13.01
CA MET A 10 -1.44 -18.00 12.33
C MET A 10 -1.03 -17.94 10.85
N LEU A 11 0.27 -18.11 10.56
CA LEU A 11 0.76 -18.14 9.17
C LEU A 11 0.20 -19.33 8.39
N ALA A 12 0.19 -20.52 8.98
CA ALA A 12 -0.39 -21.71 8.34
C ALA A 12 -1.89 -21.52 8.05
N GLY A 13 -2.65 -21.00 9.03
CA GLY A 13 -4.06 -20.66 8.86
C GLY A 13 -4.28 -19.58 7.82
N ALA A 14 -3.41 -18.58 7.76
CA ALA A 14 -3.49 -17.54 6.75
C ALA A 14 -3.29 -18.05 5.33
N VAL A 15 -2.33 -18.97 5.10
CA VAL A 15 -2.13 -19.57 3.77
C VAL A 15 -3.41 -20.27 3.29
N LEU A 16 -4.09 -20.99 4.19
CA LEU A 16 -5.39 -21.61 3.90
C LEU A 16 -6.45 -20.55 3.56
N LEU A 17 -6.56 -19.50 4.39
CA LEU A 17 -7.52 -18.41 4.19
C LEU A 17 -7.27 -17.63 2.90
N LEU A 18 -6.01 -17.39 2.52
CA LEU A 18 -5.65 -16.78 1.23
C LEU A 18 -6.09 -17.66 0.06
N GLY A 19 -5.93 -18.99 0.19
CA GLY A 19 -6.43 -19.94 -0.79
C GLY A 19 -7.95 -19.89 -0.94
N ILE A 20 -8.67 -19.80 0.18
CA ILE A 20 -10.13 -19.67 0.21
C ILE A 20 -10.56 -18.33 -0.40
N ALA A 21 -9.93 -17.22 0.02
CA ALA A 21 -10.19 -15.87 -0.46
C ALA A 21 -10.20 -15.79 -1.99
N ARG A 22 -9.17 -16.37 -2.62
CA ARG A 22 -9.04 -16.46 -4.07
C ARG A 22 -10.16 -17.27 -4.72
N ARG A 23 -10.62 -18.36 -4.09
CA ARG A 23 -11.69 -19.21 -4.64
C ARG A 23 -13.07 -18.55 -4.56
N ILE A 24 -13.35 -17.80 -3.50
CA ILE A 24 -14.66 -17.15 -3.31
C ILE A 24 -14.67 -15.69 -3.80
N HIS A 25 -13.56 -15.20 -4.36
CA HIS A 25 -13.36 -13.82 -4.81
C HIS A 25 -13.70 -12.75 -3.75
N VAL A 26 -13.32 -13.04 -2.49
CA VAL A 26 -13.47 -12.12 -1.36
C VAL A 26 -12.08 -11.57 -1.00
N PRO A 27 -11.94 -10.28 -0.67
CA PRO A 27 -10.66 -9.73 -0.22
C PRO A 27 -10.10 -10.49 0.98
N TYR A 28 -8.85 -10.94 0.87
CA TYR A 28 -8.20 -11.68 1.95
C TYR A 28 -8.15 -10.90 3.28
N PRO A 29 -8.00 -9.55 3.33
CA PRO A 29 -8.00 -8.83 4.60
C PRO A 29 -9.29 -9.04 5.40
N VAL A 30 -10.44 -9.11 4.72
CA VAL A 30 -11.76 -9.33 5.34
C VAL A 30 -11.80 -10.69 6.03
N LEU A 31 -11.38 -11.75 5.33
CA LEU A 31 -11.41 -13.10 5.86
C LEU A 31 -10.44 -13.29 7.03
N LEU A 32 -9.26 -12.68 6.96
CA LEU A 32 -8.26 -12.73 8.04
C LEU A 32 -8.77 -12.01 9.29
N ALA A 33 -9.34 -10.82 9.15
CA ALA A 33 -9.88 -10.08 10.29
C ALA A 33 -11.06 -10.82 10.94
N LEU A 34 -11.96 -11.42 10.15
CA LEU A 34 -13.04 -12.27 10.65
C LEU A 34 -12.53 -13.54 11.33
N ALA A 35 -11.53 -14.20 10.75
CA ALA A 35 -10.93 -15.39 11.34
C ALA A 35 -10.28 -15.06 12.69
N GLY A 36 -9.51 -13.97 12.76
CA GLY A 36 -8.95 -13.47 14.01
C GLY A 36 -10.03 -13.17 15.04
N ALA A 37 -11.09 -12.45 14.67
CA ALA A 37 -12.22 -12.14 15.56
C ALA A 37 -12.95 -13.41 16.05
N THR A 38 -13.10 -14.41 15.19
CA THR A 38 -13.72 -15.70 15.55
C THR A 38 -12.86 -16.44 16.57
N VAL A 39 -11.53 -16.45 16.38
CA VAL A 39 -10.59 -17.04 17.34
C VAL A 39 -10.57 -16.24 18.65
N ALA A 40 -10.71 -14.91 18.59
CA ALA A 40 -10.73 -14.04 19.76
C ALA A 40 -11.88 -14.34 20.73
N ILE A 41 -13.04 -14.75 20.19
CA ILE A 41 -14.24 -15.10 20.96
C ILE A 41 -14.21 -16.57 21.40
N ALA A 42 -13.37 -17.40 20.76
CA ALA A 42 -13.18 -18.78 21.17
C ALA A 42 -12.53 -18.83 22.56
N PRO A 43 -12.75 -19.90 23.36
CA PRO A 43 -12.16 -20.07 24.69
C PRO A 43 -10.64 -20.38 24.65
N VAL A 44 -9.93 -19.89 23.63
CA VAL A 44 -8.50 -20.08 23.42
C VAL A 44 -7.81 -18.74 23.64
N ARG A 45 -6.96 -18.64 24.66
CA ARG A 45 -6.19 -17.42 24.93
C ARG A 45 -5.02 -17.32 23.97
N VAL A 46 -5.18 -16.53 22.91
CA VAL A 46 -4.15 -16.25 21.92
C VAL A 46 -3.90 -14.74 21.88
N ALA A 47 -3.17 -14.22 22.87
CA ALA A 47 -2.82 -12.80 22.92
C ALA A 47 -1.32 -12.62 23.17
N PRO A 48 -0.49 -12.58 22.11
CA PRO A 48 0.85 -12.04 22.26
C PRO A 48 0.73 -10.56 22.60
N HIS A 49 1.17 -10.15 23.79
CA HIS A 49 1.24 -8.74 24.16
C HIS A 49 2.30 -8.09 23.25
N MET A 50 1.85 -7.34 22.24
CA MET A 50 2.72 -6.64 21.30
C MET A 50 2.81 -5.18 21.70
N ASP A 51 4.04 -4.65 21.74
CA ASP A 51 4.26 -3.23 21.96
C ASP A 51 3.67 -2.43 20.78
N PRO A 52 2.76 -1.47 21.01
CA PRO A 52 2.17 -0.68 19.93
C PRO A 52 3.20 0.04 19.05
N GLU A 53 4.33 0.49 19.62
CA GLU A 53 5.41 1.12 18.85
C GLU A 53 6.05 0.12 17.88
N LEU A 54 6.23 -1.12 18.34
CA LEU A 54 6.73 -2.22 17.51
C LEU A 54 5.72 -2.61 16.43
N VAL A 55 4.42 -2.62 16.72
CA VAL A 55 3.36 -2.89 15.72
C VAL A 55 3.40 -1.84 14.61
N LEU A 56 3.52 -0.55 14.96
CA LEU A 56 3.62 0.53 13.98
C LEU A 56 4.90 0.38 13.13
N ALA A 57 6.05 0.18 13.76
CA ALA A 57 7.32 0.01 13.03
C ALA A 57 7.31 -1.24 12.14
N LEU A 58 6.78 -2.36 12.63
CA LEU A 58 6.84 -3.65 11.96
C LEU A 58 5.89 -3.74 10.76
N PHE A 59 4.68 -3.21 10.86
CA PHE A 59 3.67 -3.33 9.81
C PHE A 59 3.58 -2.10 8.91
N VAL A 60 3.76 -0.89 9.47
CA VAL A 60 3.56 0.36 8.71
C VAL A 60 4.81 0.75 7.94
N ALA A 61 6.01 0.58 8.51
CA ALA A 61 7.25 0.99 7.83
C ALA A 61 7.47 0.23 6.51
N PRO A 62 7.34 -1.11 6.45
CA PRO A 62 7.46 -1.87 5.20
C PRO A 62 6.40 -1.49 4.17
N ALA A 63 5.15 -1.36 4.58
CA ALA A 63 4.04 -1.02 3.69
C ALA A 63 4.19 0.39 3.09
N LEU A 64 4.62 1.36 3.89
CA LEU A 64 4.89 2.72 3.43
C LEU A 64 6.12 2.78 2.52
N LEU A 65 7.18 2.03 2.83
CA LEU A 65 8.35 1.98 1.96
C LEU A 65 7.96 1.45 0.58
N ASP A 66 7.26 0.32 0.54
CA ASP A 66 6.77 -0.34 -0.67
C ASP A 66 5.92 0.61 -1.52
N ALA A 67 4.86 1.16 -0.91
CA ALA A 67 3.98 2.12 -1.59
C ALA A 67 4.73 3.36 -2.09
N ALA A 68 5.61 3.94 -1.26
CA ALA A 68 6.33 5.17 -1.60
C ALA A 68 7.43 4.95 -2.66
N TYR A 69 8.02 3.75 -2.70
CA TYR A 69 9.02 3.38 -3.70
C TYR A 69 8.40 3.30 -5.10
N ASP A 70 7.20 2.72 -5.21
CA ASP A 70 6.50 2.54 -6.49
C ASP A 70 5.72 3.77 -6.97
N THR A 71 5.48 4.74 -6.08
CA THR A 71 4.71 5.95 -6.40
C THR A 71 5.34 6.80 -7.50
N SER A 72 4.52 7.21 -8.49
CA SER A 72 4.90 8.20 -9.53
C SER A 72 4.73 9.66 -9.07
N LEU A 73 5.83 10.39 -8.85
CA LEU A 73 5.81 11.83 -8.54
C LEU A 73 5.22 12.68 -9.66
N ARG A 74 5.35 12.26 -10.93
CA ARG A 74 4.76 12.97 -12.07
C ARG A 74 3.24 12.95 -11.96
N ASP A 75 2.68 11.77 -11.69
CA ASP A 75 1.22 11.58 -11.62
C ASP A 75 0.64 12.13 -10.31
N LEU A 76 1.38 12.02 -9.21
CA LEU A 76 1.08 12.67 -7.94
C LEU A 76 1.04 14.20 -8.10
N LYS A 77 2.04 14.78 -8.77
CA LYS A 77 2.10 16.22 -9.06
C LYS A 77 0.98 16.66 -10.01
N ARG A 78 0.54 15.82 -10.94
CA ARG A 78 -0.62 16.12 -11.81
C ARG A 78 -1.94 16.11 -11.03
N ASN A 79 -2.07 15.24 -10.04
CA ASN A 79 -3.27 15.09 -9.21
C ASN A 79 -3.16 15.76 -7.82
N TRP A 80 -2.16 16.61 -7.59
CA TRP A 80 -1.83 17.16 -6.28
C TRP A 80 -3.02 17.79 -5.56
N ARG A 81 -3.91 18.49 -6.28
CA ARG A 81 -5.10 19.10 -5.69
C ARG A 81 -6.05 18.07 -5.09
N ALA A 82 -6.27 16.96 -5.78
CA ALA A 82 -7.15 15.90 -5.31
C ALA A 82 -6.50 15.14 -4.14
N VAL A 83 -5.22 14.83 -4.28
CA VAL A 83 -4.43 14.13 -3.24
C VAL A 83 -4.35 14.97 -1.96
N THR A 84 -3.96 16.25 -2.04
CA THR A 84 -3.90 17.13 -0.87
C THR A 84 -5.29 17.37 -0.27
N SER A 85 -6.33 17.45 -1.10
CA SER A 85 -7.73 17.53 -0.64
C SER A 85 -8.11 16.32 0.23
N LEU A 86 -7.77 15.10 -0.21
CA LEU A 86 -8.07 13.87 0.53
C LEU A 86 -7.15 13.69 1.75
N ALA A 87 -5.84 13.78 1.54
CA ALA A 87 -4.85 13.48 2.57
C ALA A 87 -4.84 14.48 3.74
N LEU A 88 -5.17 15.75 3.49
CA LEU A 88 -5.13 16.80 4.53
C LEU A 88 -6.52 17.28 4.92
N PHE A 89 -7.30 17.79 3.97
CA PHE A 89 -8.59 18.42 4.28
C PHE A 89 -9.66 17.40 4.66
N ALA A 90 -9.79 16.30 3.93
CA ALA A 90 -10.76 15.25 4.27
C ALA A 90 -10.41 14.59 5.61
N VAL A 91 -9.13 14.38 5.91
CA VAL A 91 -8.66 13.90 7.22
C VAL A 91 -9.07 14.87 8.34
N GLY A 92 -8.82 16.17 8.17
CA GLY A 92 -9.21 17.19 9.14
C GLY A 92 -10.73 17.27 9.36
N VAL A 93 -11.51 17.29 8.28
CA VAL A 93 -12.99 17.32 8.34
C VAL A 93 -13.53 16.05 9.01
N THR A 94 -12.98 14.88 8.68
CA THR A 94 -13.36 13.61 9.30
C THR A 94 -13.04 13.61 10.80
N THR A 95 -11.84 14.08 11.17
CA THR A 95 -11.42 14.22 12.57
C THR A 95 -12.39 15.09 13.36
N ILE A 96 -12.70 16.29 12.86
CA ILE A 96 -13.61 17.23 13.54
C ILE A 96 -15.02 16.66 13.63
N SER A 97 -15.51 16.03 12.56
CA SER A 97 -16.86 15.46 12.52
C SER A 97 -16.99 14.31 13.53
N VAL A 98 -16.02 13.40 13.56
CA VAL A 98 -15.99 12.29 14.52
C VAL A 98 -15.85 12.80 15.94
N ALA A 99 -14.94 13.76 16.20
CA ALA A 99 -14.78 14.35 17.52
C ALA A 99 -16.06 14.99 18.03
N THR A 100 -16.78 15.69 17.15
CA THR A 100 -18.09 16.29 17.47
C THR A 100 -19.12 15.23 17.81
N VAL A 101 -19.26 14.18 17.00
CA VAL A 101 -20.20 13.08 17.23
C VAL A 101 -19.91 12.35 18.54
N VAL A 102 -18.64 12.03 18.81
CA VAL A 102 -18.23 11.37 20.06
C VAL A 102 -18.55 12.25 21.26
N ARG A 103 -18.29 13.55 21.19
CA ARG A 103 -18.59 14.48 22.29
C ARG A 103 -20.08 14.72 22.50
N LEU A 104 -20.90 14.61 21.47
CA LEU A 104 -22.36 14.66 21.59
C LEU A 104 -22.91 13.41 22.30
N LEU A 105 -22.32 12.24 22.05
CA LEU A 105 -22.72 10.98 22.66
C LEU A 105 -22.11 10.77 24.06
N VAL A 106 -20.94 11.34 24.32
CA VAL A 106 -20.22 11.29 25.60
C VAL A 106 -19.78 12.71 25.98
N PRO A 107 -20.65 13.51 26.61
CA PRO A 107 -20.39 14.92 26.91
C PRO A 107 -19.15 15.17 27.79
N ASP A 108 -18.83 14.22 28.67
CA ASP A 108 -17.74 14.33 29.65
C ASP A 108 -16.35 14.07 29.05
N ILE A 109 -16.27 13.62 27.79
CA ILE A 109 -14.98 13.32 27.17
C ILE A 109 -14.20 14.60 26.84
N PRO A 110 -12.90 14.67 27.17
CA PRO A 110 -12.05 15.80 26.76
C PRO A 110 -12.02 15.96 25.23
N TRP A 111 -12.02 17.20 24.74
CA TRP A 111 -11.92 17.49 23.29
C TRP A 111 -10.71 16.80 22.67
N ALA A 112 -9.59 16.79 23.37
CA ALA A 112 -8.37 16.15 22.90
C ALA A 112 -8.55 14.63 22.73
N ALA A 113 -9.27 13.94 23.62
CA ALA A 113 -9.57 12.52 23.45
C ALA A 113 -10.54 12.26 22.27
N ALA A 114 -11.54 13.13 22.09
CA ALA A 114 -12.45 13.06 20.94
C ALA A 114 -11.73 13.34 19.59
N ILE A 115 -10.78 14.26 19.58
CA ILE A 115 -9.92 14.55 18.41
C ILE A 115 -8.98 13.37 18.15
N ALA A 116 -8.43 12.74 19.19
CA ALA A 116 -7.55 11.58 19.05
C ALA A 116 -8.26 10.43 18.31
N ILE A 117 -9.48 10.06 18.71
CA ILE A 117 -10.24 9.02 18.00
C ILE A 117 -10.62 9.45 16.58
N GLY A 118 -10.97 10.72 16.39
CA GLY A 118 -11.21 11.27 15.05
C GLY A 118 -10.00 11.12 14.13
N ALA A 119 -8.79 11.40 14.65
CA ALA A 119 -7.54 11.27 13.91
C ALA A 119 -7.20 9.81 13.62
N ILE A 120 -7.41 8.91 14.59
CA ILE A 120 -7.17 7.46 14.46
C ILE A 120 -8.00 6.86 13.32
N VAL A 121 -9.27 7.22 13.20
CA VAL A 121 -10.20 6.61 12.21
C VAL A 121 -10.30 7.37 10.89
N ALA A 122 -9.72 8.57 10.82
CA ALA A 122 -9.76 9.40 9.62
C ALA A 122 -9.05 8.78 8.39
N PRO A 123 -7.79 8.33 8.47
CA PRO A 123 -7.05 7.88 7.31
C PRO A 123 -7.58 6.52 6.81
N PRO A 124 -7.89 6.36 5.52
CA PRO A 124 -8.09 5.03 4.94
C PRO A 124 -6.75 4.29 4.77
N ASP A 125 -6.85 2.97 4.75
CA ASP A 125 -5.84 2.05 4.27
C ASP A 125 -6.07 1.77 2.79
N ALA A 126 -5.24 2.40 1.93
CA ALA A 126 -5.33 2.13 0.51
C ALA A 126 -4.76 0.77 0.12
N VAL A 127 -3.91 0.13 0.91
CA VAL A 127 -3.36 -1.21 0.59
C VAL A 127 -4.49 -2.23 0.57
N ALA A 128 -5.38 -2.16 1.56
CA ALA A 128 -6.60 -2.97 1.58
C ALA A 128 -7.49 -2.69 0.37
N ALA A 129 -7.70 -1.41 0.02
CA ALA A 129 -8.54 -1.02 -1.10
C ALA A 129 -7.96 -1.39 -2.48
N THR A 130 -6.68 -1.12 -2.73
CA THR A 130 -5.98 -1.44 -3.98
C THR A 130 -5.89 -2.95 -4.18
N THR A 131 -5.77 -3.74 -3.11
CA THR A 131 -5.89 -5.19 -3.18
C THR A 131 -7.25 -5.63 -3.72
N VAL A 132 -8.35 -5.01 -3.28
CA VAL A 132 -9.70 -5.32 -3.80
C VAL A 132 -9.85 -4.90 -5.27
N LEU A 133 -9.22 -3.77 -5.62
CA LEU A 133 -9.30 -3.17 -6.95
C LEU A 133 -8.32 -3.80 -7.96
N ARG A 134 -7.32 -4.58 -7.52
CA ARG A 134 -6.32 -5.18 -8.42
C ARG A 134 -6.92 -6.13 -9.47
N ASP A 135 -8.05 -6.74 -9.15
CA ASP A 135 -8.77 -7.68 -10.01
C ASP A 135 -9.91 -7.00 -10.80
N VAL A 136 -9.97 -5.67 -10.83
CA VAL A 136 -11.01 -4.89 -11.51
C VAL A 136 -10.36 -3.72 -12.24
N ASP A 137 -10.74 -3.51 -13.50
CA ASP A 137 -10.24 -2.37 -14.27
C ASP A 137 -10.79 -1.07 -13.67
N VAL A 138 -9.92 -0.33 -13.00
CA VAL A 138 -10.22 1.00 -12.45
C VAL A 138 -9.40 2.04 -13.20
N PRO A 139 -9.99 3.21 -13.54
CA PRO A 139 -9.26 4.26 -14.22
C PRO A 139 -7.95 4.59 -13.53
N HIS A 140 -6.83 4.62 -14.27
CA HIS A 140 -5.48 4.88 -13.73
C HIS A 140 -5.42 6.07 -12.77
N ARG A 141 -6.17 7.13 -13.07
CA ARG A 141 -6.25 8.32 -12.22
C ARG A 141 -6.83 8.04 -10.83
N VAL A 142 -7.80 7.14 -10.71
CA VAL A 142 -8.37 6.72 -9.42
C VAL A 142 -7.31 6.01 -8.60
N ALA A 143 -6.59 5.06 -9.21
CA ALA A 143 -5.49 4.34 -8.55
C ALA A 143 -4.43 5.32 -8.02
N VAL A 144 -3.94 6.24 -8.85
CA VAL A 144 -2.96 7.27 -8.46
C VAL A 144 -3.47 8.16 -7.31
N ILE A 145 -4.75 8.54 -7.32
CA ILE A 145 -5.33 9.36 -6.25
C ILE A 145 -5.41 8.57 -4.94
N LEU A 146 -5.82 7.30 -4.98
CA LEU A 146 -5.92 6.44 -3.80
C LEU A 146 -4.55 6.10 -3.21
N GLU A 147 -3.57 5.77 -4.05
CA GLU A 147 -2.17 5.56 -3.64
C GLU A 147 -1.60 6.83 -3.01
N GLY A 148 -1.77 7.97 -3.69
CA GLY A 148 -1.30 9.26 -3.19
C GLY A 148 -1.95 9.69 -1.87
N GLU A 149 -3.23 9.35 -1.65
CA GLU A 149 -3.92 9.56 -0.38
C GLU A 149 -3.26 8.76 0.73
N ALA A 150 -3.06 7.44 0.54
CA ALA A 150 -2.46 6.54 1.54
C ALA A 150 -1.05 6.93 1.98
N LEU A 151 -0.25 7.53 1.11
CA LEU A 151 1.11 7.93 1.46
C LEU A 151 1.16 9.09 2.45
N LEU A 152 0.16 9.98 2.41
CA LEU A 152 0.19 11.27 3.10
C LEU A 152 -0.86 11.39 4.21
N ASN A 153 -1.94 10.61 4.14
CA ASN A 153 -3.02 10.64 5.11
C ASN A 153 -2.57 10.16 6.50
N ASP A 154 -1.75 9.11 6.58
CA ASP A 154 -1.26 8.54 7.83
C ASP A 154 -0.33 9.51 8.54
N ALA A 155 0.50 10.23 7.79
CA ALA A 155 1.31 11.32 8.34
C ALA A 155 0.42 12.40 8.94
N SER A 156 -0.60 12.84 8.20
CA SER A 156 -1.52 13.89 8.65
C SER A 156 -2.31 13.47 9.89
N ALA A 157 -2.82 12.24 9.89
CA ALA A 157 -3.58 11.65 10.99
C ALA A 157 -2.72 11.43 12.24
N LEU A 158 -1.53 10.84 12.12
CA LEU A 158 -0.62 10.64 13.25
C LEU A 158 -0.15 11.97 13.85
N LEU A 159 0.02 13.02 13.04
CA LEU A 159 0.33 14.36 13.55
C LEU A 159 -0.80 14.89 14.44
N ILE A 160 -2.05 14.82 13.98
CA ILE A 160 -3.21 15.24 14.76
C ILE A 160 -3.35 14.38 16.03
N TYR A 161 -3.15 13.07 15.92
CA TYR A 161 -3.17 12.12 17.04
C TYR A 161 -2.12 12.44 18.11
N ARG A 162 -0.85 12.68 17.71
CA ARG A 162 0.23 13.02 18.65
C ARG A 162 -0.05 14.35 19.36
N LEU A 163 -0.57 15.35 18.64
CA LEU A 163 -1.00 16.61 19.23
C LEU A 163 -2.14 16.41 20.24
N ALA A 164 -3.10 15.56 19.91
CA ALA A 164 -4.23 15.24 20.77
C ALA A 164 -3.79 14.53 22.06
N ILE A 165 -2.86 13.57 21.98
CA ILE A 165 -2.31 12.92 23.19
C ILE A 165 -1.53 13.91 24.04
N ALA A 166 -0.65 14.71 23.43
CA ALA A 166 0.12 15.70 24.16
C ALA A 166 -0.79 16.67 24.92
N ALA A 167 -1.91 17.08 24.30
CA ALA A 167 -2.91 17.92 24.95
C ALA A 167 -3.63 17.21 26.12
N VAL A 168 -3.94 15.92 26.01
CA VAL A 168 -4.51 15.13 27.13
C VAL A 168 -3.52 15.02 28.29
N LEU A 169 -2.27 14.62 28.00
CA LEU A 169 -1.23 14.44 29.02
C LEU A 169 -0.88 15.73 29.76
N ALA A 170 -1.01 16.88 29.09
CA ALA A 170 -0.78 18.18 29.67
C ALA A 170 -2.01 18.81 30.35
N GLY A 171 -3.10 18.05 30.53
CA GLY A 171 -4.30 18.54 31.23
C GLY A 171 -5.17 19.51 30.43
N GLY A 172 -5.04 19.54 29.10
CA GLY A 172 -5.94 20.26 28.19
C GLY A 172 -5.60 21.74 27.92
N SER A 173 -4.52 22.28 28.49
CA SER A 173 -4.18 23.71 28.43
C SER A 173 -2.86 24.04 27.70
N ILE A 174 -2.46 23.26 26.70
CA ILE A 174 -1.38 23.71 25.81
C ILE A 174 -1.98 24.38 24.58
N GLY A 175 -1.72 25.68 24.43
CA GLY A 175 -2.04 26.42 23.21
C GLY A 175 -1.22 25.89 22.03
N ALA A 176 -1.82 25.86 20.84
CA ALA A 176 -1.16 25.43 19.60
C ALA A 176 0.20 26.13 19.37
N GLU A 177 0.39 27.32 19.93
CA GLU A 177 1.61 28.13 19.87
C GLU A 177 2.85 27.46 20.50
N ALA A 178 2.69 26.67 21.57
CA ALA A 178 3.82 26.00 22.21
C ALA A 178 4.25 24.71 21.48
N ILE A 179 3.31 24.10 20.75
CA ILE A 179 3.51 22.79 20.12
C ILE A 179 3.85 22.94 18.63
N ALA A 180 3.27 23.92 17.94
CA ALA A 180 3.47 24.16 16.52
C ALA A 180 4.94 24.28 16.08
N PRO A 181 5.85 24.94 16.81
CA PRO A 181 7.25 25.08 16.39
C PRO A 181 8.00 23.74 16.37
N ALA A 182 7.86 22.93 17.43
CA ALA A 182 8.49 21.61 17.51
C ALA A 182 7.96 20.66 16.42
N PHE A 183 6.66 20.75 16.14
CA PHE A 183 6.01 19.97 15.08
C PHE A 183 6.43 20.41 13.68
N LEU A 184 6.50 21.72 13.42
CA LEU A 184 6.98 22.24 12.14
C LEU A 184 8.43 21.82 11.89
N LEU A 185 9.26 21.87 12.93
CA LEU A 185 10.63 21.40 12.89
C LEU A 185 10.72 19.89 12.64
N SER A 186 9.83 19.09 13.24
CA SER A 186 9.71 17.64 12.96
C SER A 186 9.37 17.36 11.49
N ILE A 187 8.40 18.08 10.92
CA ILE A 187 8.00 17.92 9.51
C ILE A 187 9.14 18.32 8.57
N ILE A 188 9.70 19.52 8.75
CA ILE A 188 10.80 20.03 7.91
C ILE A 188 12.03 19.13 8.05
N GLY A 189 12.37 18.73 9.28
CA GLY A 189 13.45 17.81 9.57
C GLY A 189 13.27 16.47 8.85
N SER A 190 12.07 15.90 8.87
CA SER A 190 11.76 14.63 8.18
C SER A 190 11.97 14.73 6.67
N VAL A 191 11.50 15.84 6.06
CA VAL A 191 11.62 16.10 4.61
C VAL A 191 13.07 16.34 4.18
N ILE A 192 13.94 16.77 5.08
CA ILE A 192 15.38 16.96 4.80
C ILE A 192 16.16 15.67 5.06
N VAL A 193 15.91 15.02 6.21
CA VAL A 193 16.64 13.83 6.67
C VAL A 193 16.35 12.62 5.79
N GLY A 194 15.12 12.40 5.35
CA GLY A 194 14.77 11.28 4.46
C GLY A 194 15.61 11.26 3.17
N PRO A 195 15.63 12.33 2.37
CA PRO A 195 16.49 12.44 1.18
C PRO A 195 17.99 12.35 1.48
N ALA A 196 18.45 12.91 2.61
CA ALA A 196 19.85 12.79 3.02
C ALA A 196 20.23 11.33 3.29
N LEU A 197 19.38 10.58 3.99
CA LEU A 197 19.55 9.14 4.22
C LEU A 197 19.49 8.34 2.92
N ALA A 198 18.62 8.71 1.98
CA ALA A 198 18.54 8.06 0.66
C ALA A 198 19.84 8.22 -0.12
N TRP A 199 20.46 9.40 -0.04
CA TRP A 199 21.77 9.66 -0.65
C TRP A 199 22.88 8.83 -0.02
N ILE A 200 22.94 8.77 1.33
CA ILE A 200 23.94 7.98 2.06
C ILE A 200 23.76 6.47 1.78
N ILE A 201 22.55 5.95 1.95
CA ILE A 201 22.27 4.52 1.75
C ILE A 201 22.46 4.12 0.29
N GLY A 202 22.08 4.97 -0.67
CA GLY A 202 22.37 4.73 -2.09
C GLY A 202 23.87 4.72 -2.43
N ARG A 203 24.76 5.19 -1.55
CA ARG A 203 26.21 4.96 -1.67
C ARG A 203 26.60 3.59 -1.16
N ILE A 204 26.05 3.19 -0.02
CA ILE A 204 26.35 1.92 0.65
C ILE A 204 25.87 0.73 -0.20
N VAL A 205 24.66 0.83 -0.77
CA VAL A 205 24.08 -0.22 -1.64
C VAL A 205 24.99 -0.53 -2.84
N ARG A 206 25.76 0.45 -3.34
CA ARG A 206 26.70 0.24 -4.45
C ARG A 206 27.93 -0.58 -4.08
N LEU A 207 28.21 -0.76 -2.80
CA LEU A 207 29.31 -1.59 -2.31
C LEU A 207 28.89 -3.07 -2.19
N ILE A 208 27.62 -3.38 -2.44
CA ILE A 208 27.06 -4.72 -2.30
C ILE A 208 26.87 -5.34 -3.70
N ASP A 209 27.46 -6.51 -3.91
CA ASP A 209 27.44 -7.22 -5.19
C ASP A 209 26.51 -8.45 -5.21
N ASP A 210 26.03 -8.90 -4.04
CA ASP A 210 25.16 -10.06 -3.88
C ASP A 210 23.73 -9.68 -3.41
N ALA A 211 22.74 -10.45 -3.88
CA ALA A 211 21.33 -10.18 -3.59
C ALA A 211 20.96 -10.33 -2.10
N PRO A 212 21.41 -11.37 -1.37
CA PRO A 212 21.07 -11.53 0.05
C PRO A 212 21.50 -10.35 0.91
N SER A 213 22.73 -9.86 0.75
CA SER A 213 23.23 -8.72 1.51
C SER A 213 22.47 -7.43 1.18
N SER A 214 22.10 -7.24 -0.10
CA SER A 214 21.28 -6.08 -0.52
C SER A 214 19.90 -6.11 0.15
N ILE A 215 19.25 -7.28 0.19
CA ILE A 215 17.94 -7.48 0.82
C ILE A 215 18.03 -7.25 2.33
N ILE A 216 19.03 -7.81 3.01
CA ILE A 216 19.23 -7.60 4.45
C ILE A 216 19.43 -6.11 4.74
N LEU A 217 20.27 -5.42 3.96
CA LEU A 217 20.46 -3.98 4.11
C LEU A 217 19.15 -3.22 3.94
N GLN A 218 18.32 -3.58 2.95
CA GLN A 218 17.01 -2.94 2.74
C GLN A 218 16.12 -3.07 3.98
N PHE A 219 16.00 -4.26 4.58
CA PHE A 219 15.24 -4.43 5.84
C PHE A 219 15.84 -3.61 6.99
N VAL A 220 17.17 -3.67 7.17
CA VAL A 220 17.88 -2.89 8.20
C VAL A 220 17.62 -1.40 8.02
N THR A 221 17.65 -0.88 6.80
CA THR A 221 17.39 0.53 6.53
C THR A 221 15.93 0.89 6.72
N THR A 222 15.00 0.01 6.35
CA THR A 222 13.55 0.25 6.51
C THR A 222 13.20 0.49 7.98
N PHE A 223 13.56 -0.46 8.84
CA PHE A 223 13.29 -0.36 10.27
C PHE A 223 14.22 0.65 10.96
N GLY A 224 15.48 0.73 10.53
CA GLY A 224 16.46 1.66 11.09
C GLY A 224 16.08 3.12 10.89
N ILE A 225 15.54 3.49 9.71
CA ILE A 225 15.06 4.85 9.44
C ILE A 225 13.85 5.18 10.31
N TRP A 226 12.93 4.24 10.47
CA TRP A 226 11.76 4.41 11.34
C TRP A 226 12.18 4.70 12.79
N VAL A 227 13.03 3.83 13.34
CA VAL A 227 13.54 3.94 14.71
C VAL A 227 14.35 5.22 14.91
N LEU A 228 15.20 5.58 13.94
CA LEU A 228 15.97 6.83 13.98
C LEU A 228 15.07 8.06 14.02
N ALA A 229 14.02 8.08 13.20
CA ALA A 229 13.08 9.19 13.17
C ALA A 229 12.33 9.32 14.51
N GLU A 230 11.92 8.20 15.10
CA GLU A 230 11.24 8.17 16.40
C GLU A 230 12.13 8.70 17.53
N HIS A 231 13.37 8.24 17.63
CA HIS A 231 14.32 8.72 18.65
C HIS A 231 14.72 10.20 18.49
N THR A 232 14.69 10.73 17.27
CA THR A 232 15.04 12.13 16.99
C THR A 232 13.84 13.07 17.02
N GLY A 233 12.63 12.55 17.30
CA GLY A 233 11.40 13.35 17.32
C GLY A 233 10.93 13.79 15.93
N LEU A 234 11.48 13.20 14.87
CA LEU A 234 11.01 13.37 13.49
C LEU A 234 9.73 12.53 13.27
N SER A 235 9.02 12.79 12.18
CA SER A 235 7.88 11.97 11.78
C SER A 235 8.41 10.72 11.07
N PRO A 236 8.24 9.50 11.63
CA PRO A 236 8.74 8.28 11.00
C PRO A 236 8.14 8.06 9.60
N ILE A 237 6.85 8.35 9.46
CA ILE A 237 6.11 8.27 8.19
C ILE A 237 6.69 9.23 7.14
N LEU A 238 6.84 10.52 7.45
CA LEU A 238 7.38 11.47 6.47
C LEU A 238 8.84 11.17 6.13
N THR A 239 9.62 10.73 7.11
CA THR A 239 11.04 10.41 6.91
C THR A 239 11.19 9.21 5.98
N ILE A 240 10.42 8.13 6.20
CA ILE A 240 10.49 6.92 5.36
C ILE A 240 9.90 7.14 3.97
N VAL A 241 8.79 7.88 3.84
CA VAL A 241 8.18 8.20 2.54
C VAL A 241 9.10 9.06 1.70
N THR A 242 9.68 10.12 2.27
CA THR A 242 10.62 10.99 1.53
C THR A 242 11.93 10.28 1.21
N TYR A 243 12.40 9.39 2.09
CA TYR A 243 13.50 8.48 1.80
C TYR A 243 13.20 7.56 0.61
N ALA A 244 12.09 6.83 0.64
CA ALA A 244 11.70 5.87 -0.39
C ALA A 244 11.55 6.51 -1.77
N ILE A 245 10.81 7.62 -1.84
CA ILE A 245 10.58 8.41 -3.06
C ILE A 245 11.90 8.91 -3.66
N THR A 246 12.84 9.33 -2.81
CA THR A 246 14.16 9.81 -3.23
C THR A 246 15.03 8.65 -3.69
N LEU A 247 15.02 7.53 -2.97
CA LEU A 247 15.81 6.35 -3.29
C LEU A 247 15.39 5.75 -4.63
N ALA A 248 14.09 5.62 -4.89
CA ALA A 248 13.50 5.10 -6.13
C ALA A 248 13.92 5.90 -7.39
N ARG A 249 14.29 7.18 -7.23
CA ARG A 249 14.63 8.10 -8.32
C ARG A 249 16.11 8.39 -8.44
N SER A 250 16.88 8.05 -7.41
CA SER A 250 18.30 8.39 -7.36
C SER A 250 19.09 7.48 -8.31
N ARG A 251 19.83 8.09 -9.24
CA ARG A 251 20.78 7.37 -10.11
C ARG A 251 21.82 6.57 -9.31
N SER A 252 22.11 6.97 -8.07
CA SER A 252 23.01 6.25 -7.17
C SER A 252 22.49 4.85 -6.79
N SER A 253 21.21 4.58 -6.96
CA SER A 253 20.55 3.33 -6.57
C SER A 253 20.26 2.41 -7.76
N TYR A 254 20.88 2.65 -8.92
CA TYR A 254 20.75 1.74 -10.06
C TYR A 254 21.29 0.36 -9.68
N GLN A 255 20.38 -0.56 -9.37
CA GLN A 255 20.71 -1.94 -9.07
C GLN A 255 20.65 -2.77 -10.35
N PRO A 256 21.67 -3.57 -10.66
CA PRO A 256 21.59 -4.52 -11.76
C PRO A 256 20.43 -5.49 -11.53
N ALA A 257 19.83 -5.99 -12.61
CA ALA A 257 18.63 -6.84 -12.56
C ALA A 257 18.78 -8.05 -11.61
N ARG A 258 20.00 -8.61 -11.51
CA ARG A 258 20.36 -9.72 -10.62
C ARG A 258 20.13 -9.43 -9.12
N LEU A 259 20.22 -8.17 -8.69
CA LEU A 259 19.96 -7.76 -7.30
C LEU A 259 18.51 -7.32 -7.11
N ARG A 260 17.95 -6.68 -8.14
CA ARG A 260 16.61 -6.09 -8.10
C ARG A 260 15.49 -7.13 -8.14
N LEU A 261 15.58 -8.12 -9.03
CA LEU A 261 14.51 -9.11 -9.22
C LEU A 261 14.27 -9.98 -7.97
N PRO A 262 15.31 -10.52 -7.29
CA PRO A 262 15.11 -11.22 -6.02
C PRO A 262 14.60 -10.30 -4.92
N SER A 263 15.04 -9.03 -4.88
CA SER A 263 14.57 -8.07 -3.89
C SER A 263 13.06 -7.86 -3.98
N TYR A 264 12.51 -7.67 -5.20
CA TYR A 264 11.06 -7.54 -5.40
C TYR A 264 10.30 -8.78 -4.91
N ALA A 265 10.75 -9.99 -5.27
CA ALA A 265 10.08 -11.21 -4.83
C ALA A 265 10.06 -11.37 -3.29
N VAL A 266 11.17 -11.00 -2.62
CA VAL A 266 11.25 -11.05 -1.16
C VAL A 266 10.37 -9.98 -0.51
N TRP A 267 10.35 -8.75 -1.05
CA TRP A 267 9.50 -7.67 -0.54
C TRP A 267 8.02 -7.95 -0.72
N ASP A 268 7.60 -8.40 -1.90
CA ASP A 268 6.22 -8.83 -2.16
C ASP A 268 5.76 -9.87 -1.13
N THR A 269 6.61 -10.87 -0.89
CA THR A 269 6.31 -11.92 0.09
C THR A 269 6.29 -11.38 1.52
N ALA A 270 7.24 -10.54 1.89
CA ALA A 270 7.35 -9.96 3.23
C ALA A 270 6.15 -9.06 3.56
N VAL A 271 5.78 -8.16 2.64
CA VAL A 271 4.61 -7.27 2.79
C VAL A 271 3.32 -8.09 2.92
N VAL A 272 3.16 -9.15 2.11
CA VAL A 272 2.01 -10.06 2.25
C VAL A 272 1.98 -10.73 3.62
N VAL A 273 3.11 -11.27 4.09
CA VAL A 273 3.21 -11.92 5.42
C VAL A 273 2.88 -10.93 6.53
N LEU A 274 3.42 -9.71 6.47
CA LEU A 274 3.18 -8.65 7.44
C LEU A 274 1.71 -8.23 7.47
N ASN A 275 1.10 -7.99 6.30
CA ASN A 275 -0.32 -7.65 6.20
C ASN A 275 -1.20 -8.79 6.74
N VAL A 276 -0.87 -10.02 6.39
CA VAL A 276 -1.59 -11.20 6.86
C VAL A 276 -1.60 -11.28 8.39
N LEU A 277 -0.42 -11.16 9.00
CA LEU A 277 -0.26 -11.19 10.45
C LEU A 277 -1.02 -10.03 11.07
N ALA A 278 -0.89 -8.83 10.51
CA ALA A 278 -1.55 -7.64 11.03
C ALA A 278 -3.08 -7.75 11.01
N PHE A 279 -3.70 -8.20 9.92
CA PHE A 279 -5.16 -8.39 9.87
C PHE A 279 -5.65 -9.49 10.80
N LEU A 280 -4.90 -10.58 10.97
CA LEU A 280 -5.23 -11.60 11.97
C LEU A 280 -5.12 -11.07 13.41
N LEU A 281 -4.04 -10.33 13.72
CA LEU A 281 -3.83 -9.72 15.04
C LEU A 281 -4.95 -8.70 15.36
N ILE A 282 -5.35 -7.88 14.38
CA ILE A 282 -6.49 -6.97 14.52
C ILE A 282 -7.76 -7.73 14.91
N GLY A 283 -8.04 -8.86 14.26
CA GLY A 283 -9.18 -9.69 14.64
C GLY A 283 -9.04 -10.23 16.07
N LEU A 284 -7.85 -10.71 16.44
CA LEU A 284 -7.58 -11.28 17.77
C LEU A 284 -7.73 -10.26 18.92
N GLU A 285 -7.35 -9.01 18.68
CA GLU A 285 -7.44 -7.92 19.68
C GLU A 285 -8.89 -7.51 20.00
N LEU A 286 -9.88 -7.92 19.19
CA LEU A 286 -11.29 -7.63 19.47
C LEU A 286 -11.78 -8.29 20.76
N GLY A 287 -11.32 -9.51 21.06
CA GLY A 287 -11.74 -10.29 22.23
C GLY A 287 -11.42 -9.57 23.55
N PRO A 288 -10.13 -9.25 23.83
CA PRO A 288 -9.73 -8.51 25.02
C PRO A 288 -10.45 -7.16 25.18
N VAL A 289 -10.73 -6.46 24.08
CA VAL A 289 -11.48 -5.20 24.11
C VAL A 289 -12.92 -5.42 24.58
N ILE A 290 -13.61 -6.45 24.07
CA ILE A 290 -14.97 -6.79 24.50
C ILE A 290 -14.99 -7.24 25.97
N GLU A 291 -14.01 -8.05 26.40
CA GLU A 291 -13.90 -8.51 27.79
C GLU A 291 -13.61 -7.37 28.77
N SER A 292 -12.98 -6.28 28.32
CA SER A 292 -12.69 -5.11 29.15
C SER A 292 -13.92 -4.24 29.46
N ALA A 293 -15.04 -4.46 28.76
CA ALA A 293 -16.25 -3.68 28.96
C ALA A 293 -16.98 -4.08 30.25
N ALA A 294 -17.42 -3.09 31.03
CA ALA A 294 -18.25 -3.36 32.19
C ALA A 294 -19.62 -3.95 31.78
N PRO A 295 -20.26 -4.78 32.63
CA PRO A 295 -21.56 -5.37 32.32
C PRO A 295 -22.60 -4.29 31.95
N GLY A 296 -23.19 -4.40 30.75
CA GLY A 296 -24.19 -3.47 30.24
C GLY A 296 -23.64 -2.28 29.42
N GLU A 297 -22.33 -2.03 29.42
CA GLU A 297 -21.73 -0.92 28.65
C GLU A 297 -21.52 -1.25 27.16
N LEU A 298 -21.45 -2.53 26.80
CA LEU A 298 -21.26 -2.97 25.41
C LEU A 298 -22.31 -2.40 24.44
N GLY A 299 -23.56 -2.26 24.89
CA GLY A 299 -24.61 -1.65 24.08
C GLY A 299 -24.32 -0.18 23.74
N ARG A 300 -23.81 0.59 24.72
CA ARG A 300 -23.37 1.98 24.52
C ARG A 300 -22.19 2.05 23.56
N TRP A 301 -21.18 1.19 23.76
CA TRP A 301 -20.01 1.14 22.88
C TRP A 301 -20.39 0.79 21.44
N PHE A 302 -21.35 -0.12 21.24
CA PHE A 302 -21.87 -0.46 19.91
C PHE A 302 -22.53 0.73 19.22
N VAL A 303 -23.39 1.47 19.92
CA VAL A 303 -24.04 2.67 19.37
C VAL A 303 -23.00 3.74 18.98
N ILE A 304 -22.00 3.97 19.83
CA ILE A 304 -20.92 4.92 19.55
C ILE A 304 -20.10 4.45 18.35
N GLY A 305 -19.68 3.18 18.32
CA GLY A 305 -18.94 2.59 17.21
C GLY A 305 -19.69 2.70 15.89
N ALA A 306 -21.00 2.40 15.89
CA ALA A 306 -21.85 2.54 14.71
C ALA A 306 -22.02 4.00 14.26
N ALA A 307 -22.18 4.94 15.20
CA ALA A 307 -22.27 6.37 14.90
C ALA A 307 -20.96 6.91 14.31
N VAL A 308 -19.82 6.50 14.84
CA VAL A 308 -18.49 6.86 14.29
C VAL A 308 -18.31 6.26 12.91
N LEU A 309 -18.60 4.96 12.72
CA LEU A 309 -18.56 4.29 11.41
C LEU A 309 -19.43 5.01 10.37
N GLY A 310 -20.68 5.30 10.72
CA GLY A 310 -21.60 6.03 9.84
C GLY A 310 -21.08 7.42 9.48
N THR A 311 -20.50 8.14 10.45
CA THR A 311 -19.91 9.47 10.25
C THR A 311 -18.71 9.41 9.30
N VAL A 312 -17.80 8.47 9.53
CA VAL A 312 -16.59 8.26 8.74
C VAL A 312 -16.91 7.93 7.28
N ILE A 313 -17.88 7.03 7.06
CA ILE A 313 -18.34 6.68 5.71
C ILE A 313 -19.03 7.88 5.05
N SER A 314 -19.94 8.55 5.76
CA SER A 314 -20.73 9.66 5.20
C SER A 314 -19.86 10.85 4.82
N VAL A 315 -18.96 11.28 5.71
CA VAL A 315 -18.05 12.41 5.46
C VAL A 315 -17.18 12.12 4.24
N ARG A 316 -16.64 10.91 4.14
CA ARG A 316 -15.80 10.51 3.00
C ARG A 316 -16.57 10.56 1.69
N LEU A 317 -17.79 10.00 1.65
CA LEU A 317 -18.63 10.00 0.44
C LEU A 317 -19.06 11.41 0.03
N LEU A 318 -19.48 12.23 0.99
CA LEU A 318 -19.85 13.62 0.73
C LEU A 318 -18.66 14.42 0.21
N TRP A 319 -17.47 14.22 0.76
CA TRP A 319 -16.26 14.90 0.32
C TRP A 319 -15.83 14.46 -1.09
N SER A 320 -15.75 13.16 -1.36
CA SER A 320 -15.24 12.64 -2.63
C SER A 320 -16.19 12.93 -3.80
N VAL A 321 -17.50 12.70 -3.60
CA VAL A 321 -18.53 13.02 -4.61
C VAL A 321 -18.66 14.52 -4.77
N GLY A 322 -18.66 15.27 -3.66
CA GLY A 322 -18.69 16.73 -3.67
C GLY A 322 -17.50 17.33 -4.43
N ALA A 323 -16.29 16.84 -4.21
CA ALA A 323 -15.08 17.28 -4.92
C ALA A 323 -15.14 16.98 -6.42
N ALA A 324 -15.66 15.82 -6.81
CA ALA A 324 -15.84 15.46 -8.23
C ALA A 324 -16.86 16.39 -8.92
N LEU A 325 -18.03 16.59 -8.30
CA LEU A 325 -19.07 17.50 -8.80
C LEU A 325 -18.59 18.96 -8.86
N TRP A 326 -17.89 19.42 -7.82
CA TRP A 326 -17.32 20.77 -7.77
C TRP A 326 -16.31 21.00 -8.89
N THR A 327 -15.41 20.04 -9.13
CA THR A 327 -14.42 20.11 -10.20
C THR A 327 -15.11 20.22 -11.56
N ARG A 328 -16.13 19.38 -11.81
CA ARG A 328 -16.91 19.39 -13.05
C ARG A 328 -17.66 20.72 -13.25
N TRP A 329 -18.23 21.26 -12.18
CA TRP A 329 -18.92 22.55 -12.21
C TRP A 329 -17.97 23.71 -12.54
N ARG A 330 -16.78 23.76 -11.93
CA ARG A 330 -15.78 24.79 -12.21
C ARG A 330 -15.29 24.76 -13.65
N VAL A 331 -15.01 23.58 -14.20
CA VAL A 331 -14.57 23.47 -15.60
C VAL A 331 -15.69 23.91 -16.56
N LYS A 332 -16.93 23.46 -16.34
CA LYS A 332 -18.07 23.82 -17.22
C LYS A 332 -18.47 25.29 -17.13
N ARG A 333 -18.45 25.91 -15.94
CA ARG A 333 -18.93 27.29 -15.75
C ARG A 333 -17.85 28.36 -15.82
N GLN A 334 -16.61 28.06 -15.40
CA GLN A 334 -15.56 29.07 -15.25
C GLN A 334 -14.48 28.97 -16.33
N GLY A 335 -14.62 28.06 -17.30
CA GLY A 335 -13.60 27.84 -18.34
C GLY A 335 -12.24 27.43 -17.77
N ALA A 336 -12.20 26.92 -16.53
CA ALA A 336 -10.97 26.49 -15.88
C ALA A 336 -10.32 25.38 -16.71
N SER A 337 -8.99 25.41 -16.83
CA SER A 337 -8.24 24.38 -17.55
C SER A 337 -8.68 23.01 -17.07
N ALA A 338 -9.14 22.18 -18.01
CA ALA A 338 -9.44 20.79 -17.74
C ALA A 338 -8.21 20.10 -17.10
N PRO A 339 -8.40 19.05 -16.28
CA PRO A 339 -7.29 18.22 -15.83
C PRO A 339 -6.38 17.83 -17.00
N ALA A 340 -5.07 17.82 -16.76
CA ALA A 340 -4.06 17.75 -17.82
C ALA A 340 -4.22 16.53 -18.75
N GLU A 341 -4.72 15.40 -18.24
CA GLU A 341 -5.01 14.17 -18.99
C GLU A 341 -6.23 13.45 -18.36
N GLY A 342 -7.06 12.83 -19.21
CA GLY A 342 -8.21 12.01 -18.83
C GLY A 342 -9.57 12.72 -18.79
N PRO A 343 -10.69 11.97 -18.77
CA PRO A 343 -12.03 12.53 -18.69
C PRO A 343 -12.24 13.32 -17.38
N LEU A 344 -13.16 14.29 -17.44
CA LEU A 344 -13.55 15.06 -16.25
C LEU A 344 -14.06 14.10 -15.16
N PRO A 345 -13.67 14.30 -13.89
CA PRO A 345 -14.11 13.43 -12.82
C PRO A 345 -15.64 13.46 -12.74
N ASP A 346 -16.26 12.29 -12.86
CA ASP A 346 -17.70 12.13 -12.74
C ASP A 346 -18.08 11.75 -11.31
N TRP A 347 -19.37 11.88 -10.99
CA TRP A 347 -19.88 11.44 -9.69
C TRP A 347 -19.61 9.95 -9.45
N ARG A 348 -19.55 9.12 -10.51
CA ARG A 348 -19.16 7.70 -10.45
C ARG A 348 -17.73 7.53 -9.92
N THR A 349 -16.78 8.28 -10.47
CA THR A 349 -15.38 8.29 -10.03
C THR A 349 -15.26 8.78 -8.58
N GLY A 350 -15.98 9.85 -8.22
CA GLY A 350 -16.04 10.35 -6.85
C GLY A 350 -16.64 9.33 -5.87
N LEU A 351 -17.65 8.56 -6.31
CA LEU A 351 -18.25 7.50 -5.52
C LEU A 351 -17.26 6.34 -5.32
N ILE A 352 -16.54 5.90 -6.35
CA ILE A 352 -15.51 4.86 -6.23
C ILE A 352 -14.42 5.28 -5.25
N VAL A 353 -13.87 6.49 -5.39
CA VAL A 353 -12.84 7.02 -4.47
C VAL A 353 -13.35 7.11 -3.03
N GLY A 354 -14.60 7.56 -2.86
CA GLY A 354 -15.24 7.64 -1.55
C GLY A 354 -15.50 6.29 -0.90
N TRP A 355 -15.88 5.30 -1.72
CA TRP A 355 -16.20 3.95 -1.26
C TRP A 355 -14.96 3.08 -1.05
N ALA A 356 -13.85 3.38 -1.72
CA ALA A 356 -12.55 2.71 -1.56
C ALA A 356 -11.80 3.09 -0.25
N GLY A 357 -12.53 3.53 0.78
CA GLY A 357 -11.97 4.05 2.03
C GLY A 357 -11.89 3.06 3.18
N THR A 358 -11.48 1.83 2.94
CA THR A 358 -11.34 0.82 4.01
C THR A 358 -10.36 1.31 5.08
N ARG A 359 -10.66 1.15 6.37
CA ARG A 359 -9.67 1.40 7.44
C ARG A 359 -8.90 0.12 7.70
N GLY A 360 -7.66 0.25 8.15
CA GLY A 360 -6.74 -0.87 8.24
C GLY A 360 -5.90 -0.88 9.50
N ILE A 361 -4.68 -1.39 9.34
CA ILE A 361 -3.78 -1.73 10.44
C ILE A 361 -3.36 -0.49 11.22
N VAL A 362 -3.08 0.61 10.53
CA VAL A 362 -2.64 1.87 11.14
C VAL A 362 -3.67 2.38 12.15
N THR A 363 -4.96 2.33 11.82
CA THR A 363 -6.06 2.73 12.72
C THR A 363 -6.02 1.93 14.01
N VAL A 364 -5.88 0.61 13.93
CA VAL A 364 -5.89 -0.25 15.13
C VAL A 364 -4.62 -0.10 15.94
N ALA A 365 -3.46 -0.11 15.28
CA ALA A 365 -2.16 0.05 15.94
C ALA A 365 -2.07 1.39 16.69
N THR A 366 -2.55 2.47 16.06
CA THR A 366 -2.60 3.80 16.69
C THR A 366 -3.59 3.83 17.85
N ALA A 367 -4.73 3.14 17.75
CA ALA A 367 -5.67 3.02 18.86
C ALA A 367 -5.05 2.26 20.05
N LEU A 368 -4.35 1.16 19.80
CA LEU A 368 -3.66 0.36 20.82
C LEU A 368 -2.54 1.14 21.52
N ALA A 369 -1.89 2.04 20.79
CA ALA A 369 -0.86 2.95 21.30
C ALA A 369 -1.39 4.02 22.28
N LEU A 370 -2.71 4.12 22.48
CA LEU A 370 -3.27 5.01 23.50
C LEU A 370 -2.78 4.56 24.90
N PRO A 371 -2.24 5.50 25.72
CA PRO A 371 -1.80 5.21 27.08
C PRO A 371 -2.88 4.53 27.93
N GLN A 372 -2.52 3.65 28.84
CA GLN A 372 -3.51 2.94 29.68
C GLN A 372 -4.37 3.90 30.53
N SER A 373 -3.83 5.06 30.90
CA SER A 373 -4.53 6.12 31.64
C SER A 373 -5.39 7.04 30.75
N PHE A 374 -5.50 6.75 29.44
CA PHE A 374 -6.21 7.61 28.51
C PHE A 374 -7.73 7.57 28.78
N PRO A 375 -8.42 8.74 28.77
CA PRO A 375 -9.86 8.80 29.03
C PRO A 375 -10.65 7.93 28.06
N GLU A 376 -11.59 7.13 28.59
CA GLU A 376 -12.48 6.27 27.80
C GLU A 376 -11.74 5.30 26.84
N ARG A 377 -10.50 4.89 27.16
CA ARG A 377 -9.66 4.07 26.28
C ARG A 377 -10.38 2.84 25.71
N GLY A 378 -11.07 2.06 26.54
CA GLY A 378 -11.78 0.85 26.11
C GLY A 378 -12.86 1.15 25.06
N MET A 379 -13.64 2.20 25.28
CA MET A 379 -14.65 2.67 24.32
C MET A 379 -14.02 3.18 23.02
N LEU A 380 -12.92 3.94 23.09
CA LEU A 380 -12.22 4.46 21.91
C LEU A 380 -11.59 3.33 21.09
N LEU A 381 -11.00 2.33 21.75
CA LEU A 381 -10.52 1.11 21.11
C LEU A 381 -11.68 0.41 20.39
N PHE A 382 -12.77 0.14 21.10
CA PHE A 382 -13.94 -0.52 20.51
C PHE A 382 -14.48 0.24 19.30
N ALA A 383 -14.54 1.57 19.36
CA ALA A 383 -14.94 2.40 18.23
C ALA A 383 -13.97 2.29 17.05
N ALA A 384 -12.66 2.33 17.29
CA ALA A 384 -11.65 2.14 16.24
C ALA A 384 -11.77 0.76 15.58
N PHE A 385 -11.92 -0.31 16.38
CA PHE A 385 -12.16 -1.66 15.86
C PHE A 385 -13.47 -1.76 15.07
N SER A 386 -14.55 -1.17 15.58
CA SER A 386 -15.85 -1.13 14.88
C SER A 386 -15.75 -0.44 13.53
N VAL A 387 -14.95 0.63 13.44
CA VAL A 387 -14.71 1.34 12.18
C VAL A 387 -13.84 0.52 11.23
N THR A 388 -12.73 -0.06 11.71
CA THR A 388 -11.84 -0.90 10.90
C THR A 388 -12.59 -2.12 10.36
N LEU A 389 -13.19 -2.93 11.23
CA LEU A 389 -13.95 -4.11 10.80
C LEU A 389 -15.19 -3.74 9.98
N GLY A 390 -15.92 -2.69 10.39
CA GLY A 390 -17.13 -2.25 9.71
C GLY A 390 -16.84 -1.74 8.30
N THR A 391 -15.82 -0.90 8.11
CA THR A 391 -15.42 -0.46 6.77
C THR A 391 -14.84 -1.60 5.94
N LEU A 392 -14.05 -2.49 6.55
CA LEU A 392 -13.51 -3.64 5.84
C LEU A 392 -14.61 -4.59 5.35
N LEU A 393 -15.61 -4.89 6.18
CA LEU A 393 -16.74 -5.75 5.83
C LEU A 393 -17.68 -5.07 4.84
N ILE A 394 -18.10 -3.83 5.12
CA ILE A 394 -19.06 -3.13 4.27
C ILE A 394 -18.38 -2.74 2.97
N GLN A 395 -17.33 -1.92 3.02
CA GLN A 395 -16.69 -1.38 1.83
C GLN A 395 -15.85 -2.42 1.11
N GLY A 396 -15.08 -3.25 1.81
CA GLY A 396 -14.25 -4.28 1.17
C GLY A 396 -15.07 -5.29 0.36
N LEU A 397 -16.22 -5.75 0.88
CA LEU A 397 -17.09 -6.69 0.16
C LEU A 397 -17.91 -6.02 -0.96
N THR A 398 -18.26 -4.74 -0.82
CA THR A 398 -19.14 -4.04 -1.77
C THR A 398 -18.41 -3.19 -2.81
N LEU A 399 -17.11 -2.92 -2.64
CA LEU A 399 -16.32 -2.09 -3.57
C LEU A 399 -16.22 -2.73 -4.96
N ARG A 400 -15.86 -4.01 -5.04
CA ARG A 400 -15.78 -4.75 -6.31
C ARG A 400 -17.10 -4.73 -7.10
N PRO A 401 -18.25 -5.15 -6.54
CA PRO A 401 -19.51 -5.12 -7.28
C PRO A 401 -19.96 -3.68 -7.62
N LEU A 402 -19.59 -2.69 -6.81
CA LEU A 402 -19.85 -1.28 -7.10
C LEU A 402 -19.10 -0.82 -8.35
N VAL A 403 -17.80 -1.12 -8.46
CA VAL A 403 -16.99 -0.75 -9.64
C VAL A 403 -17.52 -1.42 -10.90
N LEU A 404 -17.77 -2.74 -10.84
CA LEU A 404 -18.32 -3.51 -11.97
C LEU A 404 -19.68 -2.99 -12.46
N LYS A 405 -20.50 -2.44 -11.56
CA LYS A 405 -21.81 -1.87 -11.90
C LYS A 405 -21.74 -0.47 -12.50
N LEU A 406 -20.71 0.31 -12.15
CA LEU A 406 -20.59 1.70 -12.57
C LEU A 406 -19.98 1.87 -13.97
N ASP A 407 -19.34 0.82 -14.49
CA ASP A 407 -18.80 0.72 -15.87
C ASP A 407 -18.14 2.03 -16.32
N VAL A 408 -17.04 2.36 -15.64
CA VAL A 408 -16.31 3.62 -15.87
C VAL A 408 -15.21 3.33 -16.89
N ASP A 409 -15.28 3.97 -18.05
CA ASP A 409 -14.30 3.81 -19.13
C ASP A 409 -12.86 3.99 -18.63
N ASP A 410 -12.02 2.98 -18.91
CA ASP A 410 -10.61 2.93 -18.58
C ASP A 410 -9.75 3.10 -19.84
N GLU A 411 -9.74 4.31 -20.41
CA GLU A 411 -8.64 4.67 -21.31
C GLU A 411 -7.38 4.88 -20.45
N SER A 412 -6.62 3.82 -20.21
CA SER A 412 -5.37 3.87 -19.47
C SER A 412 -4.31 4.67 -20.25
N PRO A 413 -3.91 5.87 -19.79
CA PRO A 413 -2.83 6.62 -20.42
C PRO A 413 -1.49 5.88 -20.30
N VAL A 414 -1.37 4.94 -19.36
CA VAL A 414 -0.16 4.15 -19.13
C VAL A 414 0.15 3.27 -20.32
N ASP A 415 -0.84 2.65 -20.96
CA ASP A 415 -0.62 1.78 -22.12
C ASP A 415 -0.01 2.57 -23.29
N GLN A 416 -0.48 3.81 -23.48
CA GLN A 416 0.09 4.71 -24.47
C GLN A 416 1.52 5.13 -24.13
N GLU A 417 1.80 5.43 -22.86
CA GLU A 417 3.15 5.79 -22.39
C GLU A 417 4.12 4.61 -22.49
N VAL A 418 3.72 3.40 -22.09
CA VAL A 418 4.50 2.17 -22.21
C VAL A 418 4.83 1.89 -23.67
N ARG A 419 3.84 2.05 -24.57
CA ARG A 419 4.05 1.90 -26.01
C ARG A 419 5.10 2.87 -26.53
N GLN A 420 4.97 4.15 -26.19
CA GLN A 420 5.92 5.17 -26.62
C GLN A 420 7.31 4.92 -26.05
N ALA A 421 7.40 4.54 -24.77
CA ALA A 421 8.66 4.24 -24.10
C ALA A 421 9.38 3.05 -24.75
N ARG A 422 8.65 1.97 -25.11
CA ARG A 422 9.20 0.81 -25.81
C ARG A 422 9.79 1.17 -27.18
N VAL A 423 9.11 2.03 -27.94
CA VAL A 423 9.63 2.51 -29.24
C VAL A 423 10.91 3.30 -29.04
N VAL A 424 10.91 4.28 -28.12
CA VAL A 424 12.08 5.13 -27.85
C VAL A 424 13.26 4.32 -27.29
N SER A 425 13.01 3.34 -26.42
CA SER A 425 14.06 2.47 -25.89
C SER A 425 14.65 1.57 -26.96
N ALA A 426 13.82 1.03 -27.85
CA ALA A 426 14.28 0.23 -28.99
C ALA A 426 15.09 1.08 -29.97
N ASP A 427 14.68 2.33 -30.25
CA ASP A 427 15.42 3.27 -31.09
C ASP A 427 16.80 3.59 -30.49
N ALA A 428 16.89 3.78 -29.18
CA ALA A 428 18.16 3.99 -28.49
C ALA A 428 19.07 2.75 -28.55
N ALA A 429 18.52 1.55 -28.42
CA ALA A 429 19.26 0.31 -28.55
C ALA A 429 19.78 0.09 -29.99
N LEU A 430 18.96 0.38 -31.00
CA LEU A 430 19.36 0.34 -32.41
C LEU A 430 20.46 1.36 -32.73
N ALA A 431 20.37 2.57 -32.15
CA ALA A 431 21.40 3.60 -32.30
C ALA A 431 22.74 3.17 -31.68
N ALA A 432 22.72 2.47 -30.54
CA ALA A 432 23.92 1.91 -29.93
C ALA A 432 24.58 0.81 -30.79
N LEU A 433 23.81 0.11 -31.63
CA LEU A 433 24.29 -0.92 -32.56
C LEU A 433 24.64 -0.39 -33.96
N ALA A 434 24.57 0.92 -34.19
CA ALA A 434 24.77 1.51 -35.52
C ALA A 434 26.20 1.32 -36.06
N GLY A 435 27.20 1.25 -35.18
CA GLY A 435 28.61 1.05 -35.54
C GLY A 435 29.10 -0.41 -35.50
N GLU A 436 28.26 -1.34 -35.03
CA GLU A 436 28.64 -2.74 -34.81
C GLU A 436 28.26 -3.59 -36.03
N SER A 437 29.20 -4.44 -36.48
CA SER A 437 29.02 -5.33 -37.63
C SER A 437 29.33 -6.78 -37.27
N GLY A 438 28.64 -7.72 -37.92
CA GLY A 438 28.79 -9.15 -37.68
C GLY A 438 27.46 -9.86 -37.42
N GLU A 439 27.47 -11.19 -37.47
CA GLU A 439 26.26 -12.02 -37.38
C GLU A 439 25.47 -11.80 -36.09
N ALA A 440 26.17 -11.63 -34.95
CA ALA A 440 25.54 -11.35 -33.66
C ALA A 440 24.86 -9.97 -33.63
N ALA A 441 25.49 -8.94 -34.22
CA ALA A 441 24.92 -7.60 -34.31
C ALA A 441 23.69 -7.58 -35.23
N ASP A 442 23.73 -8.32 -36.34
CA ASP A 442 22.61 -8.43 -37.28
C ASP A 442 21.43 -9.19 -36.67
N ALA A 443 21.68 -10.27 -35.92
CA ALA A 443 20.65 -11.00 -35.19
C ALA A 443 19.97 -10.10 -34.13
N LEU A 444 20.76 -9.37 -33.34
CA LEU A 444 20.24 -8.47 -32.30
C LEU A 444 19.47 -7.29 -32.91
N ARG A 445 19.94 -6.74 -34.04
CA ARG A 445 19.26 -5.66 -34.78
C ARG A 445 17.90 -6.12 -35.28
N LYS A 446 17.79 -7.32 -35.85
CA LYS A 446 16.51 -7.91 -36.28
C LYS A 446 15.54 -8.10 -35.12
N ASP A 447 16.03 -8.59 -33.98
CA ASP A 447 15.23 -8.75 -32.77
C ASP A 447 14.68 -7.39 -32.28
N LEU A 448 15.52 -6.37 -32.19
CA LEU A 448 15.12 -5.02 -31.74
C LEU A 448 14.20 -4.30 -32.74
N GLU A 449 14.40 -4.50 -34.05
CA GLU A 449 13.48 -3.98 -35.07
C GLU A 449 12.11 -4.65 -35.00
N ALA A 450 12.06 -5.96 -34.76
CA ALA A 450 10.81 -6.68 -34.55
C ALA A 450 10.09 -6.18 -33.29
N GLU A 451 10.83 -5.91 -32.21
CA GLU A 451 10.30 -5.34 -30.98
C GLU A 451 9.69 -3.95 -31.22
N ARG A 452 10.45 -3.05 -31.85
CA ARG A 452 10.03 -1.70 -32.23
C ARG A 452 8.77 -1.69 -33.10
N ARG A 453 8.71 -2.53 -34.14
CA ARG A 453 7.56 -2.62 -35.05
C ARG A 453 6.30 -3.07 -34.32
N THR A 454 6.42 -4.10 -33.49
CA THR A 454 5.29 -4.63 -32.73
C THR A 454 4.78 -3.58 -31.73
N ALA A 455 5.69 -2.89 -31.03
CA ALA A 455 5.32 -1.78 -30.15
C ALA A 455 4.65 -0.64 -30.90
N ALA A 456 5.11 -0.27 -32.11
CA ALA A 456 4.53 0.83 -32.88
C ALA A 456 3.09 0.57 -33.38
N VAL A 457 2.73 -0.70 -33.60
CA VAL A 457 1.43 -1.10 -34.19
C VAL A 457 0.39 -1.49 -33.13
N ALA A 458 0.81 -1.75 -31.88
CA ALA A 458 -0.08 -2.11 -30.77
C ALA A 458 -1.13 -1.00 -30.47
N ARG A 459 -2.40 -1.39 -30.36
CA ARG A 459 -3.51 -0.49 -29.99
C ARG A 459 -3.72 -0.47 -28.48
N ALA A 460 -4.34 0.60 -27.98
CA ALA A 460 -4.78 0.67 -26.59
C ALA A 460 -5.80 -0.44 -26.32
N GLY A 461 -5.65 -1.18 -25.22
CA GLY A 461 -6.50 -2.32 -24.88
C GLY A 461 -6.09 -3.68 -25.46
N ASP A 462 -5.06 -3.76 -26.30
CA ASP A 462 -4.53 -5.05 -26.80
C ASP A 462 -3.79 -5.87 -25.70
N GLY A 463 -3.68 -5.33 -24.48
CA GLY A 463 -2.84 -5.87 -23.42
C GLY A 463 -1.35 -5.77 -23.75
N ARG A 464 -0.52 -6.61 -23.12
CA ARG A 464 0.89 -6.68 -23.49
C ARG A 464 1.00 -7.36 -24.88
N PRO A 465 1.58 -6.70 -25.91
CA PRO A 465 1.68 -7.26 -27.25
C PRO A 465 2.50 -8.53 -27.21
N THR A 466 1.87 -9.67 -27.52
CA THR A 466 2.57 -10.95 -27.63
C THR A 466 3.43 -10.92 -28.88
N PHE A 467 4.75 -10.94 -28.73
CA PHE A 467 5.62 -10.96 -29.90
C PHE A 467 5.51 -12.35 -30.55
N PRO A 468 5.28 -12.48 -31.87
CA PRO A 468 5.18 -13.79 -32.54
C PRO A 468 6.40 -14.70 -32.29
N ALA A 469 7.57 -14.08 -32.09
CA ALA A 469 8.81 -14.76 -31.71
C ALA A 469 8.77 -15.39 -30.31
N GLU A 470 7.99 -14.85 -29.36
CA GLU A 470 7.91 -15.36 -27.99
C GLU A 470 7.08 -16.61 -27.88
N ALA A 471 5.95 -16.70 -28.59
CA ALA A 471 5.17 -17.92 -28.66
C ALA A 471 6.00 -19.08 -29.24
N LEU A 472 6.88 -18.77 -30.22
CA LEU A 472 7.85 -19.73 -30.75
C LEU A 472 8.95 -20.06 -29.74
N ARG A 473 9.52 -19.06 -29.04
CA ARG A 473 10.55 -19.27 -28.01
C ARG A 473 10.03 -20.12 -26.85
N SER A 474 8.83 -19.86 -26.33
CA SER A 474 8.21 -20.65 -25.25
C SER A 474 8.01 -22.11 -25.68
N ARG A 475 7.54 -22.35 -26.91
CA ARG A 475 7.46 -23.72 -27.46
C ARG A 475 8.83 -24.40 -27.55
N VAL A 476 9.88 -23.67 -27.94
CA VAL A 476 11.25 -24.20 -28.00
C VAL A 476 11.78 -24.53 -26.61
N VAL A 477 11.58 -23.66 -25.60
CA VAL A 477 12.03 -23.92 -24.22
C VAL A 477 11.28 -25.12 -23.64
N ALA A 478 9.96 -25.22 -23.82
CA ALA A 478 9.19 -26.39 -23.41
C ALA A 478 9.70 -27.70 -24.06
N ALA A 479 10.06 -27.65 -25.35
CA ALA A 479 10.66 -28.78 -26.04
C ALA A 479 12.04 -29.15 -25.48
N ARG A 480 12.90 -28.15 -25.18
CA ARG A 480 14.20 -28.35 -24.53
C ARG A 480 14.04 -28.98 -23.14
N ARG A 481 13.11 -28.49 -22.32
CA ARG A 481 12.84 -29.04 -20.97
C ARG A 481 12.35 -30.49 -21.05
N LYS A 482 11.45 -30.80 -21.99
CA LYS A 482 11.01 -32.18 -22.22
C LYS A 482 12.16 -33.11 -22.63
N CYS A 483 13.06 -32.64 -23.50
CA CYS A 483 14.26 -33.39 -23.87
C CYS A 483 15.18 -33.62 -22.67
N LEU A 484 15.45 -32.58 -21.88
CA LEU A 484 16.29 -32.63 -20.68
C LEU A 484 15.74 -33.63 -19.65
N PHE A 485 14.42 -33.61 -19.41
CA PHE A 485 13.74 -34.56 -18.53
C PHE A 485 13.87 -36.00 -19.02
N ASN A 486 13.71 -36.24 -20.34
CA ASN A 486 13.92 -37.57 -20.91
C ASN A 486 15.38 -38.01 -20.78
N MET A 487 16.36 -37.12 -21.00
CA MET A 487 17.77 -37.45 -20.83
C MET A 487 18.12 -37.83 -19.39
N ARG A 488 17.51 -37.17 -18.39
CA ARG A 488 17.64 -37.55 -16.96
C ARG A 488 17.01 -38.92 -16.70
N ARG A 489 15.77 -39.12 -17.15
CA ARG A 489 15.03 -40.37 -16.96
C ARG A 489 15.75 -41.57 -17.59
N ASP A 490 16.35 -41.35 -18.76
CA ASP A 490 17.05 -42.39 -19.52
C ASP A 490 18.53 -42.54 -19.06
N GLY A 491 18.95 -41.85 -17.98
CA GLY A 491 20.28 -41.97 -17.38
C GLY A 491 21.43 -41.37 -18.19
N ARG A 492 21.13 -40.56 -19.21
CA ARG A 492 22.14 -39.93 -20.09
C ARG A 492 22.84 -38.74 -19.46
N ILE A 493 22.23 -38.13 -18.45
CA ILE A 493 22.77 -37.03 -17.65
C ILE A 493 22.50 -37.30 -16.16
N GLY A 494 23.42 -36.86 -15.30
CA GLY A 494 23.25 -36.90 -13.84
C GLY A 494 22.40 -35.73 -13.32
N ASP A 495 21.95 -35.84 -12.07
CA ASP A 495 21.06 -34.87 -11.42
C ASP A 495 21.66 -33.46 -11.32
N GLU A 496 22.97 -33.35 -11.09
CA GLU A 496 23.64 -32.05 -10.99
C GLU A 496 23.69 -31.33 -12.35
N ALA A 497 23.96 -32.06 -13.45
CA ALA A 497 23.91 -31.51 -14.79
C ALA A 497 22.48 -31.16 -15.21
N PHE A 498 21.48 -31.96 -14.78
CA PHE A 498 20.08 -31.67 -14.98
C PHE A 498 19.69 -30.35 -14.31
N HIS A 499 19.98 -30.17 -13.02
CA HIS A 499 19.60 -28.94 -12.30
C HIS A 499 20.27 -27.69 -12.86
N ARG A 500 21.54 -27.78 -13.27
CA ARG A 500 22.22 -26.65 -13.91
C ARG A 500 21.60 -26.25 -15.26
N LEU A 501 21.24 -27.23 -16.09
CA LEU A 501 20.58 -26.98 -17.38
C LEU A 501 19.12 -26.56 -17.21
N GLU A 502 18.45 -27.04 -16.16
CA GLU A 502 17.11 -26.62 -15.78
C GLU A 502 17.11 -25.14 -15.37
N GLU A 503 18.09 -24.72 -14.57
CA GLU A 503 18.30 -23.32 -14.19
C GLU A 503 18.52 -22.41 -15.42
N GLU A 504 19.30 -22.84 -16.42
CA GLU A 504 19.48 -22.10 -17.68
C GLU A 504 18.17 -21.96 -18.49
N LEU A 505 17.35 -23.01 -18.50
CA LEU A 505 16.04 -22.99 -19.16
C LEU A 505 15.05 -22.10 -18.40
N ASP A 506 15.08 -22.11 -17.07
CA ASP A 506 14.26 -21.25 -16.22
C ASP A 506 14.61 -19.78 -16.42
N LEU A 507 15.90 -19.44 -16.53
CA LEU A 507 16.35 -18.08 -16.90
C LEU A 507 15.86 -17.67 -18.30
N SER A 508 15.85 -18.61 -19.25
CA SER A 508 15.34 -18.37 -20.59
C SER A 508 13.82 -18.15 -20.61
N ASP A 509 13.07 -18.93 -19.83
CA ASP A 509 11.63 -18.76 -19.65
C ASP A 509 11.30 -17.42 -18.97
N LEU A 510 12.06 -17.03 -17.95
CA LEU A 510 11.93 -15.72 -17.30
C LEU A 510 12.22 -14.58 -18.28
N ALA A 511 13.21 -14.73 -19.16
CA ALA A 511 13.53 -13.73 -20.19
C ALA A 511 12.42 -13.59 -21.25
N ILE A 512 11.64 -14.65 -21.51
CA ILE A 512 10.46 -14.61 -22.38
C ILE A 512 9.28 -13.99 -21.61
N ALA A 513 9.02 -14.44 -20.38
CA ALA A 513 7.90 -13.97 -19.55
C ALA A 513 7.99 -12.49 -19.15
N THR A 514 9.20 -11.92 -19.12
CA THR A 514 9.43 -10.51 -18.79
C THR A 514 9.30 -9.57 -20.00
N ARG A 515 9.30 -10.12 -21.23
CA ARG A 515 9.06 -9.36 -22.47
C ARG A 515 7.60 -9.42 -22.92
N THR A 516 6.90 -10.52 -22.60
CA THR A 516 5.44 -10.65 -22.64
C THR A 516 4.76 -9.84 -21.57
#